data_AF-A0A522AIQ4-F1
#
_entry.id   AF-A0A522AIQ4-F1
#
_cell.length_a   1.000
_cell.length_b   1.000
_cell.length_c   1.000
_cell.angle_alpha   90.00
_cell.angle_beta   90.00
_cell.angle_gamma   90.00
#
_symmetry.space_group_name_H-M   'P 1'
#
loop_
_entity.id
_entity.type
_entity.pdbx_description
1 polymer ?
#
loop_
_entity_poly.entity_id
_entity_poly.type
_entity_poly.pdbx_seq_one_letter_code
_entity_poly.pdbx_strand_id
1 'polypeptide(L)'
;MSAIEKLHSEVVDLSGGELKRAAERVIEAVAQLDASSAEDFVALTRDLWGGVAICELNGLRLLLEETLAAVEDAQAGAVSWDDLRRVLDEALVVIPRLLDYLVRSRRDNPCLLIPEITALRRRVRKAV
;
A
#
# COMPACT_ATOMS: atom_id res chain seq x y z
N MET A 1 -20.54 23.15 -14.38
CA MET A 1 -19.76 22.64 -13.24
C MET A 1 -19.66 23.75 -12.21
N SER A 2 -20.08 23.49 -10.97
CA SER A 2 -20.03 24.46 -9.87
C SER A 2 -18.61 24.65 -9.34
N ALA A 3 -18.36 25.73 -8.60
CA ALA A 3 -17.06 25.97 -7.95
C ALA A 3 -16.69 24.85 -6.96
N ILE A 4 -17.68 24.24 -6.29
CA ILE A 4 -17.50 23.12 -5.36
C ILE A 4 -17.09 21.85 -6.12
N GLU A 5 -17.75 21.54 -7.24
CA GLU A 5 -17.39 20.40 -8.08
C GLU A 5 -15.96 20.52 -8.64
N LYS A 6 -15.54 21.74 -8.99
CA LYS A 6 -14.17 22.02 -9.42
C LYS A 6 -13.16 21.77 -8.32
N LEU A 7 -13.42 22.28 -7.10
CA LEU A 7 -12.56 22.07 -5.94
C LEU A 7 -12.43 20.58 -5.59
N HIS A 8 -13.54 19.82 -5.60
CA HIS A 8 -13.51 18.38 -5.36
C HIS A 8 -12.66 17.64 -6.41
N SER A 9 -12.77 18.01 -7.68
CA SER A 9 -11.94 17.42 -8.74
C SER A 9 -10.45 17.70 -8.51
N GLU A 10 -10.09 18.95 -8.20
CA GLU A 10 -8.70 19.36 -7.95
C GLU A 10 -8.11 18.65 -6.73
N VAL A 11 -8.91 18.48 -5.66
CA VAL A 11 -8.49 17.73 -4.47
C VAL A 11 -8.23 16.26 -4.81
N VAL A 12 -9.10 15.60 -5.59
CA VAL A 12 -8.87 14.20 -5.98
C VAL A 12 -7.63 14.05 -6.84
N ASP A 13 -7.39 14.99 -7.78
CA ASP A 13 -6.20 14.95 -8.64
C ASP A 13 -4.91 15.15 -7.84
N LEU A 14 -4.90 16.11 -6.91
CA LEU A 14 -3.77 16.38 -6.03
C LEU A 14 -3.49 15.19 -5.10
N SER A 15 -4.51 14.73 -4.37
CA SER A 15 -4.38 13.60 -3.44
C SER A 15 -3.96 12.33 -4.16
N GLY A 16 -4.53 12.04 -5.34
CA GLY A 16 -4.12 10.90 -6.15
C GLY A 16 -2.66 10.96 -6.57
N GLY A 17 -2.16 12.14 -6.95
CA GLY A 17 -0.76 12.35 -7.30
C GLY A 17 0.20 12.15 -6.12
N GLU A 18 -0.13 12.69 -4.94
CA GLU A 18 0.69 12.51 -3.73
C GLU A 18 0.70 11.06 -3.25
N LEU A 19 -0.47 10.41 -3.19
CA LEU A 19 -0.57 9.01 -2.80
C LEU A 19 0.19 8.10 -3.75
N LYS A 20 0.19 8.40 -5.06
CA LYS A 20 0.93 7.62 -6.04
C LYS A 20 2.44 7.74 -5.82
N ARG A 21 2.96 8.95 -5.60
CA ARG A 21 4.38 9.16 -5.27
C ARG A 21 4.78 8.43 -3.99
N ALA A 22 3.94 8.50 -2.95
CA ALA A 22 4.17 7.79 -1.70
C ALA A 22 4.18 6.26 -1.91
N ALA A 23 3.25 5.74 -2.71
CA ALA A 23 3.21 4.32 -3.07
C ALA A 23 4.46 3.87 -3.85
N GLU A 24 4.91 4.67 -4.82
CA GLU A 24 6.14 4.38 -5.57
C GLU A 24 7.35 4.30 -4.65
N ARG A 25 7.50 5.22 -3.68
CA ARG A 25 8.58 5.15 -2.68
C ARG A 25 8.53 3.90 -1.82
N VAL A 26 7.33 3.46 -1.41
CA VAL A 26 7.17 2.21 -0.64
C VAL A 26 7.57 1.01 -1.50
N ILE A 27 7.13 0.96 -2.75
CA ILE A 27 7.45 -0.13 -3.70
C ILE A 27 8.96 -0.19 -3.95
N GLU A 28 9.61 0.95 -4.21
CA GLU A 28 11.06 1.02 -4.40
C GLU A 28 11.84 0.51 -3.17
N ALA A 29 11.33 0.81 -1.97
CA ALA A 29 11.95 0.37 -0.71
C ALA A 29 11.86 -1.16 -0.50
N VAL A 30 10.91 -1.87 -1.13
CA VAL A 30 10.81 -3.33 -1.04
C VAL A 30 12.08 -4.01 -1.53
N ALA A 31 12.70 -3.52 -2.61
CA ALA A 31 13.90 -4.15 -3.19
C ALA A 31 15.07 -4.26 -2.19
N GLN A 32 15.18 -3.29 -1.29
CA GLN A 32 16.23 -3.21 -0.26
C GLN A 32 15.75 -3.65 1.12
N LEU A 33 14.56 -4.25 1.24
CA LEU A 33 13.98 -4.59 2.54
C LEU A 33 14.74 -5.75 3.20
N ASP A 34 15.36 -5.45 4.33
CA ASP A 34 15.97 -6.39 5.24
C ASP A 34 15.87 -5.88 6.68
N ALA A 35 16.49 -6.59 7.64
CA ALA A 35 16.45 -6.20 9.04
C ALA A 35 17.02 -4.79 9.32
N SER A 36 17.96 -4.31 8.50
CA SER A 36 18.60 -3.00 8.68
C SER A 36 17.78 -1.84 8.10
N SER A 37 16.97 -2.10 7.07
CA SER A 37 16.13 -1.09 6.40
C SER A 37 14.64 -1.18 6.81
N ALA A 38 14.27 -2.14 7.64
CA ALA A 38 12.88 -2.38 8.05
C ALA A 38 12.21 -1.17 8.71
N GLU A 39 12.93 -0.41 9.56
CA GLU A 39 12.38 0.77 10.22
C GLU A 39 12.00 1.87 9.21
N ASP A 40 12.88 2.13 8.25
CA ASP A 40 12.64 3.10 7.19
C ASP A 40 11.46 2.67 6.30
N PHE A 41 11.39 1.39 5.95
CA PHE A 41 10.27 0.83 5.17
C PHE A 41 8.93 0.98 5.93
N VAL A 42 8.92 0.70 7.24
CA VAL A 42 7.74 0.87 8.10
C VAL A 42 7.31 2.33 8.15
N ALA A 43 8.26 3.27 8.26
CA ALA A 43 7.96 4.70 8.26
C ALA A 43 7.30 5.14 6.94
N LEU A 44 7.89 4.77 5.80
CA LEU A 44 7.30 5.05 4.47
C LEU A 44 5.90 4.46 4.32
N THR A 45 5.71 3.23 4.79
CA THR A 45 4.42 2.53 4.72
C THR A 45 3.38 3.22 5.61
N ARG A 46 3.77 3.72 6.78
CA ARG A 46 2.88 4.49 7.68
C ARG A 46 2.51 5.85 7.12
N ASP A 47 3.43 6.53 6.45
CA ASP A 47 3.14 7.79 5.76
C ASP A 47 2.08 7.59 4.67
N LEU A 48 2.25 6.55 3.83
CA LEU A 48 1.25 6.17 2.85
C LEU A 48 -0.08 5.77 3.50
N TRP A 49 -0.04 5.00 4.60
CA TRP A 49 -1.22 4.60 5.36
C TRP A 49 -2.01 5.82 5.84
N GLY A 50 -1.35 6.84 6.37
CA GLY A 50 -1.99 8.07 6.81
C GLY A 50 -2.68 8.80 5.66
N GLY A 51 -2.01 8.90 4.51
CA GLY A 51 -2.58 9.50 3.32
C GLY A 51 -3.83 8.77 2.82
N VAL A 52 -3.79 7.43 2.73
CA VAL A 52 -4.96 6.65 2.28
C VAL A 52 -6.10 6.67 3.30
N ALA A 53 -5.79 6.81 4.59
CA ALA A 53 -6.79 6.94 5.66
C ALA A 53 -7.53 8.28 5.58
N ILE A 54 -6.82 9.39 5.34
CA ILE A 54 -7.42 10.72 5.11
C ILE A 54 -8.36 10.69 3.90
N CYS A 55 -8.00 9.94 2.87
CA CYS A 55 -8.80 9.80 1.65
C CYS A 55 -9.87 8.69 1.74
N GLU A 56 -10.05 8.07 2.91
CA GLU A 56 -11.02 6.99 3.17
C GLU A 56 -10.89 5.77 2.23
N LEU A 57 -9.69 5.53 1.68
CA LEU A 57 -9.41 4.40 0.79
C LEU A 57 -9.19 3.13 1.60
N ASN A 58 -10.26 2.64 2.20
CA ASN A 58 -10.24 1.55 3.20
C ASN A 58 -9.60 0.25 2.70
N GLY A 59 -9.75 -0.07 1.41
CA GLY A 59 -9.10 -1.24 0.84
C GLY A 59 -7.57 -1.13 0.86
N LEU A 60 -7.04 0.04 0.47
CA LEU A 60 -5.60 0.32 0.51
C LEU A 60 -5.09 0.37 1.95
N ARG A 61 -5.86 1.00 2.85
CA ARG A 61 -5.54 1.02 4.28
C ARG A 61 -5.33 -0.40 4.83
N LEU A 62 -6.23 -1.32 4.51
CA LEU A 62 -6.14 -2.72 4.93
C LEU A 62 -4.91 -3.43 4.33
N LEU A 63 -4.59 -3.20 3.05
CA LEU A 63 -3.40 -3.77 2.41
C LEU A 63 -2.11 -3.32 3.13
N LEU A 64 -2.03 -2.05 3.52
CA LEU A 64 -0.88 -1.49 4.22
C LEU A 64 -0.78 -2.01 5.67
N GLU A 65 -1.91 -2.23 6.34
CA GLU A 65 -1.93 -2.89 7.65
C GLU A 65 -1.38 -4.33 7.58
N GLU A 66 -1.78 -5.11 6.56
CA GLU A 66 -1.22 -6.44 6.37
C GLU A 66 0.26 -6.41 5.97
N THR A 67 0.69 -5.37 5.25
CA THR A 67 2.10 -5.15 4.91
C THR A 67 2.93 -4.90 6.16
N LEU A 68 2.47 -4.03 7.05
CA LEU A 68 3.14 -3.74 8.32
C LEU A 68 3.23 -4.99 9.20
N ALA A 69 2.13 -5.75 9.33
CA ALA A 69 2.14 -7.00 10.08
C ALA A 69 3.11 -8.03 9.49
N ALA A 70 3.25 -8.08 8.15
CA ALA A 70 4.19 -8.98 7.50
C ALA A 70 5.66 -8.64 7.78
N VAL A 71 5.98 -7.35 7.93
CA VAL A 71 7.31 -6.90 8.36
C VAL A 71 7.58 -7.31 9.81
N GLU A 72 6.59 -7.15 10.70
CA GLU A 72 6.69 -7.61 12.10
C GLU A 72 6.95 -9.12 12.18
N ASP A 73 6.25 -9.92 11.37
CA ASP A 73 6.45 -11.37 11.28
C ASP A 73 7.89 -11.72 10.81
N ALA A 74 8.46 -10.98 9.86
CA ALA A 74 9.86 -11.17 9.45
C ALA A 74 10.86 -10.73 10.52
N GLN A 75 10.59 -9.64 11.24
CA GLN A 75 11.41 -9.21 12.39
C GLN A 75 11.40 -10.25 13.52
N ALA A 76 10.27 -10.93 13.73
CA ALA A 76 10.13 -12.03 14.68
C ALA A 76 10.76 -13.35 14.18
N GLY A 77 11.23 -13.39 12.94
CA GLY A 77 11.81 -14.59 12.31
C GLY A 77 10.78 -15.63 11.88
N ALA A 78 9.49 -15.29 11.83
CA ALA A 78 8.43 -16.19 11.34
C ALA A 78 8.45 -16.32 9.80
N VAL A 79 9.02 -15.33 9.10
CA VAL A 79 9.17 -15.30 7.64
C VAL A 79 10.57 -14.81 7.28
N SER A 80 11.16 -15.35 6.21
CA SER A 80 12.44 -14.86 5.70
C SER A 80 12.28 -13.49 5.01
N TRP A 81 13.29 -12.62 5.10
CA TRP A 81 13.27 -11.33 4.39
C TRP A 81 13.16 -11.49 2.87
N ASP A 82 13.75 -12.54 2.31
CA ASP A 82 13.65 -12.86 0.86
C ASP A 82 12.23 -13.22 0.44
N ASP A 83 11.55 -14.06 1.23
CA ASP A 83 10.15 -14.40 0.96
C ASP A 83 9.24 -13.19 1.13
N LEU A 84 9.47 -12.39 2.18
CA LEU A 84 8.70 -11.16 2.42
C LEU A 84 8.83 -10.20 1.22
N ARG A 85 10.06 -9.93 0.76
CA ARG A 85 10.31 -9.07 -0.41
C ARG A 85 9.54 -9.53 -1.63
N ARG A 86 9.63 -10.82 -1.96
CA ARG A 86 8.92 -11.39 -3.11
C ARG A 86 7.40 -11.21 -3.02
N VAL A 87 6.84 -11.42 -1.83
CA VAL A 87 5.38 -11.26 -1.62
C VAL A 87 4.96 -9.79 -1.71
N LEU A 88 5.76 -8.88 -1.15
CA LEU A 88 5.46 -7.45 -1.20
C LEU A 88 5.62 -6.86 -2.61
N ASP A 89 6.62 -7.29 -3.37
CA ASP A 89 6.82 -6.90 -4.78
C ASP A 89 5.60 -7.28 -5.63
N GLU A 90 4.99 -8.44 -5.39
CA GLU A 90 3.76 -8.85 -6.08
C GLU A 90 2.55 -8.06 -5.59
N ALA A 91 2.41 -7.87 -4.28
CA ALA A 91 1.20 -7.31 -3.67
C ALA A 91 1.07 -5.79 -3.83
N LEU A 92 2.18 -5.04 -3.79
CA LEU A 92 2.14 -3.58 -3.71
C LEU A 92 2.11 -2.89 -5.07
N VAL A 93 2.56 -3.55 -6.15
CA VAL A 93 2.57 -2.98 -7.51
C VAL A 93 1.17 -2.68 -8.07
N VAL A 94 0.11 -3.19 -7.43
CA VAL A 94 -1.28 -2.87 -7.79
C VAL A 94 -1.66 -1.43 -7.40
N ILE A 95 -1.03 -0.86 -6.35
CA ILE A 95 -1.45 0.41 -5.73
C ILE A 95 -1.42 1.57 -6.74
N PRO A 96 -0.34 1.82 -7.50
CA PRO A 96 -0.29 2.95 -8.43
C PRO A 96 -1.37 2.86 -9.51
N ARG A 97 -1.67 1.66 -10.00
CA ARG A 97 -2.72 1.42 -11.00
C ARG A 97 -4.12 1.65 -10.43
N LEU A 98 -4.35 1.28 -9.17
CA LEU A 98 -5.62 1.54 -8.50
C LEU A 98 -5.83 3.04 -8.28
N LEU A 99 -4.78 3.77 -7.88
CA LEU A 99 -4.84 5.23 -7.73
C LEU A 99 -5.06 5.93 -9.08
N ASP A 100 -4.39 5.50 -10.15
CA ASP A 100 -4.64 6.01 -11.51
C ASP A 100 -6.10 5.77 -11.95
N TYR A 101 -6.65 4.58 -11.65
CA TYR A 101 -8.05 4.27 -11.92
C TYR A 101 -8.98 5.17 -11.10
N LEU A 102 -8.71 5.39 -9.82
CA LEU A 102 -9.51 6.23 -8.95
C LEU A 102 -9.55 7.68 -9.46
N VAL A 103 -8.40 8.24 -9.80
CA VAL A 103 -8.29 9.60 -10.34
C VAL A 103 -9.07 9.73 -11.65
N ARG A 104 -8.91 8.78 -12.58
CA ARG A 104 -9.57 8.83 -13.89
C ARG A 104 -11.07 8.57 -13.84
N SER A 105 -11.49 7.61 -13.04
CA SER A 105 -12.88 7.13 -12.99
C SER A 105 -13.73 7.80 -11.92
N ARG A 106 -13.10 8.52 -10.98
CA ARG A 106 -13.70 9.06 -9.75
C ARG A 106 -14.40 7.97 -8.92
N ARG A 107 -13.92 6.73 -9.01
CA ARG A 107 -14.47 5.56 -8.31
C ARG A 107 -13.34 4.73 -7.71
N ASP A 108 -13.55 4.25 -6.49
CA ASP A 108 -12.70 3.21 -5.89
C ASP A 108 -13.18 1.81 -6.33
N ASN A 109 -12.26 0.84 -6.35
CA ASN A 109 -12.55 -0.56 -6.57
C ASN A 109 -11.67 -1.44 -5.66
N PRO A 110 -11.99 -1.49 -4.36
CA PRO A 110 -11.17 -2.19 -3.37
C PRO A 110 -11.20 -3.72 -3.55
N CYS A 111 -12.14 -4.26 -4.33
CA CYS A 111 -12.22 -5.69 -4.61
C CYS A 111 -10.97 -6.22 -5.34
N LEU A 112 -10.27 -5.35 -6.08
CA LEU A 112 -9.00 -5.69 -6.74
C LEU A 112 -7.88 -6.01 -5.75
N LEU A 113 -8.00 -5.60 -4.49
CA LEU A 113 -6.99 -5.82 -3.45
C LEU A 113 -7.19 -7.14 -2.68
N ILE A 114 -8.34 -7.80 -2.85
CA ILE A 114 -8.65 -9.06 -2.15
C ILE A 114 -7.58 -10.14 -2.39
N PRO A 115 -7.12 -10.39 -3.63
CA PRO A 115 -6.07 -11.38 -3.89
C PRO A 115 -4.77 -11.06 -3.17
N GLU A 116 -4.34 -9.79 -3.18
CA GLU A 116 -3.06 -9.35 -2.60
C GLU A 116 -3.08 -9.41 -1.07
N ILE A 117 -4.17 -8.94 -0.45
CA ILE A 117 -4.41 -9.08 0.99
C ILE A 117 -4.41 -10.56 1.41
N THR A 118 -5.03 -11.41 0.60
CA THR A 118 -5.09 -12.85 0.87
C THR A 118 -3.73 -13.51 0.71
N ALA A 119 -2.94 -13.09 -0.29
CA ALA A 119 -1.59 -13.60 -0.53
C ALA A 119 -0.66 -13.27 0.65
N LEU A 120 -0.68 -12.01 1.13
CA LEU A 120 0.05 -11.59 2.33
C LEU A 120 -0.31 -12.45 3.54
N ARG A 121 -1.61 -12.54 3.86
CA ARG A 121 -2.07 -13.35 5.01
C ARG A 121 -1.67 -14.82 4.91
N ARG A 122 -1.72 -15.42 3.72
CA ARG A 122 -1.43 -16.86 3.55
C ARG A 122 0.06 -17.17 3.55
N ARG A 123 0.88 -16.33 2.92
CA ARG A 123 2.31 -16.60 2.74
C ARG A 123 3.13 -16.17 3.96
N VAL A 124 2.61 -15.24 4.75
CA VAL A 124 3.26 -14.75 5.96
C VAL A 124 2.80 -15.55 7.20
N ARG A 125 1.51 -15.91 7.31
CA ARG A 125 0.96 -16.56 8.51
C ARG A 125 0.80 -18.08 8.45
N LYS A 126 1.29 -18.75 7.39
CA LYS A 126 1.40 -20.22 7.37
C LYS A 126 2.78 -20.67 7.87
N ALA A 127 3.00 -20.49 9.15
CA ALA A 127 4.06 -21.14 9.92
C ALA A 127 3.55 -21.47 11.33
N VAL A 128 2.44 -22.20 11.41
CA VAL A 128 2.00 -22.93 12.61
C VAL A 128 1.46 -24.29 12.17
#